data_AF-A0A1F7I8U5-F1
#
_entry.id   AF-A0A1F7I8U5-F1
#
_cell.length_a   1.000
_cell.length_b   1.000
_cell.length_c   1.000
_cell.angle_alpha   90.00
_cell.angle_beta   90.00
_cell.angle_gamma   90.00
#
_symmetry.space_group_name_H-M   'P 1'
#
loop_
_entity.id
_entity.type
_entity.pdbx_description
1 polymer ?
#
loop_
_entity_poly.entity_id
_entity_poly.type
_entity_poly.pdbx_seq_one_letter_code
_entity_poly.pdbx_strand_id
1 'polypeptide(L)'
;MNNNIAQTLTHLNDVIQKGNSGVITLPSNPSVDAVAASTALYLGLHKMGKSVSLASASKPTYSLTATDKIQAQLTTSGDDLVISFPYSEGAVDKVDYNIQGNNFNLIITPRQGFPKLDTKQVKYSYAGGVLNFVITIDAPTLNSLGELYTSNEKQFQGKDIINIDRHLTNSFFGSVNYVNKTSSSISEMVLKLLQSLGVEIDRDMATNLYAGIAASTNNFSSYSVTADTFEAVATLLRLGAVKKTIGRPPQPRGFQPQPQMNPSFNSPQPSQFPQPRFNNQPDMVTPIEQVEKEPKGADAQTPQDWLKPKIFKGGGGLV
;
A
#
# COMPACT_ATOMS: atom_id res chain seq x y z
N MET A 1 24.91 -8.72 13.94
CA MET A 1 23.65 -8.20 13.36
C MET A 1 22.43 -8.46 14.25
N ASN A 2 22.34 -9.56 15.00
CA ASN A 2 21.16 -9.90 15.83
C ASN A 2 20.83 -8.91 16.97
N ASN A 3 21.83 -8.24 17.55
CA ASN A 3 21.59 -7.31 18.66
C ASN A 3 20.72 -6.10 18.27
N ASN A 4 20.73 -5.69 17.00
CA ASN A 4 19.97 -4.52 16.54
C ASN A 4 18.47 -4.85 16.34
N ILE A 5 18.13 -6.05 15.85
CA ILE A 5 16.74 -6.47 15.66
C ILE A 5 16.02 -6.62 17.00
N ALA A 6 16.65 -7.23 18.01
CA ALA A 6 16.04 -7.41 19.33
C ALA A 6 15.77 -6.07 20.03
N GLN A 7 16.71 -5.12 19.94
CA GLN A 7 16.53 -3.74 20.42
C GLN A 7 15.41 -3.02 19.67
N THR A 8 15.36 -3.17 18.35
CA THR A 8 14.30 -2.59 17.51
C THR A 8 12.92 -3.13 17.90
N LEU A 9 12.78 -4.44 18.08
CA LEU A 9 11.53 -5.06 18.54
C LEU A 9 11.14 -4.59 19.95
N THR A 10 12.11 -4.37 20.84
CA THR A 10 11.85 -3.82 22.18
C THR A 10 11.27 -2.41 22.09
N HIS A 11 11.87 -1.53 21.28
CA HIS A 11 11.37 -0.17 21.09
C HIS A 11 9.99 -0.16 20.41
N LEU A 12 9.79 -1.03 19.43
CA LEU A 12 8.52 -1.19 18.74
C LEU A 12 7.42 -1.65 19.73
N ASN A 13 7.73 -2.64 20.57
CA ASN A 13 6.84 -3.09 21.64
C ASN A 13 6.46 -1.94 22.58
N ASP A 14 7.42 -1.11 23.00
CA ASP A 14 7.16 0.02 23.89
C ASP A 14 6.17 1.02 23.30
N VAL A 15 6.32 1.37 22.02
CA VAL A 15 5.40 2.29 21.32
C VAL A 15 3.98 1.69 21.24
N ILE A 16 3.86 0.42 20.82
CA ILE A 16 2.57 -0.26 20.69
C ILE A 16 1.89 -0.47 22.05
N GLN A 17 2.64 -0.79 23.11
CA GLN A 17 2.07 -1.01 24.43
C GLN A 17 1.59 0.28 25.07
N LYS A 18 2.32 1.40 24.93
CA LYS A 18 1.94 2.72 25.46
C LYS A 18 0.72 3.33 24.77
N GLY A 19 0.59 3.17 23.45
CA GLY A 19 -0.55 3.70 22.69
C GLY A 19 -1.74 2.74 22.68
N ASN A 20 -2.96 3.24 22.77
CA ASN A 20 -4.17 2.41 22.71
C ASN A 20 -4.84 2.41 21.33
N SER A 21 -4.60 3.46 20.55
CA SER A 21 -5.22 3.65 19.23
C SER A 21 -4.17 3.94 18.17
N GLY A 22 -4.31 3.29 17.03
CA GLY A 22 -3.35 3.38 15.93
C GLY A 22 -3.98 3.09 14.58
N VAL A 23 -3.20 3.26 13.53
CA VAL A 23 -3.61 2.88 12.18
C VAL A 23 -2.48 2.10 11.50
N ILE A 24 -2.85 1.01 10.85
CA ILE A 24 -1.96 0.24 10.01
C ILE A 24 -2.22 0.66 8.56
N THR A 25 -1.20 1.23 7.92
CA THR A 25 -1.29 1.76 6.55
C THR A 25 -0.46 0.95 5.58
N LEU A 26 -0.99 0.79 4.38
CA LEU A 26 -0.39 0.05 3.27
C LEU A 26 -0.24 0.96 2.03
N PRO A 27 0.68 0.64 1.10
CA PRO A 27 0.79 1.31 -0.19
C PRO A 27 -0.50 1.27 -1.01
N SER A 28 -0.62 2.14 -2.02
CA SER A 28 -1.80 2.19 -2.90
C SER A 28 -2.06 0.91 -3.69
N ASN A 29 -1.09 0.02 -3.86
CA ASN A 29 -1.30 -1.28 -4.50
C ASN A 29 -0.52 -2.33 -3.70
N PRO A 30 -1.05 -2.76 -2.55
CA PRO A 30 -0.28 -3.57 -1.63
C PRO A 30 -0.07 -4.98 -2.19
N SER A 31 1.14 -5.49 -1.95
CA SER A 31 1.47 -6.88 -2.27
C SER A 31 0.61 -7.85 -1.45
N VAL A 32 0.50 -9.10 -1.91
CA VAL A 32 -0.18 -10.16 -1.13
C VAL A 32 0.43 -10.29 0.26
N ASP A 33 1.76 -10.25 0.33
CA ASP A 33 2.53 -10.33 1.57
C ASP A 33 2.20 -9.15 2.52
N ALA A 34 2.16 -7.91 2.00
CA ALA A 34 1.78 -6.75 2.80
C ALA A 34 0.36 -6.85 3.36
N VAL A 35 -0.60 -7.30 2.55
CA VAL A 35 -1.98 -7.53 3.00
C VAL A 35 -2.04 -8.63 4.06
N ALA A 36 -1.31 -9.72 3.88
CA ALA A 36 -1.32 -10.83 4.82
C ALA A 36 -0.67 -10.46 6.16
N ALA A 37 0.47 -9.77 6.11
CA ALA A 37 1.18 -9.27 7.28
C ALA A 37 0.34 -8.22 8.04
N SER A 38 -0.24 -7.25 7.34
CA SER A 38 -1.05 -6.19 7.97
C SER A 38 -2.34 -6.73 8.60
N THR A 39 -3.03 -7.65 7.94
CA THR A 39 -4.26 -8.27 8.49
C THR A 39 -3.96 -9.16 9.70
N ALA A 40 -2.86 -9.92 9.68
CA ALA A 40 -2.43 -10.69 10.85
C ALA A 40 -2.05 -9.77 12.02
N LEU A 41 -1.30 -8.69 11.76
CA LEU A 41 -0.96 -7.69 12.79
C LEU A 41 -2.21 -7.02 13.35
N TYR A 42 -3.15 -6.62 12.48
CA TYR A 42 -4.43 -6.04 12.88
C TYR A 42 -5.20 -6.94 13.86
N LEU A 43 -5.35 -8.23 13.52
CA LEU A 43 -6.02 -9.21 14.39
C LEU A 43 -5.28 -9.36 15.71
N GLY A 44 -3.95 -9.43 15.68
CA GLY A 44 -3.13 -9.52 16.89
C GLY A 44 -3.27 -8.32 17.81
N LEU A 45 -3.26 -7.10 17.26
CA LEU A 45 -3.45 -5.88 18.05
C LEU A 45 -4.87 -5.79 18.63
N HIS A 46 -5.90 -6.27 17.92
CA HIS A 46 -7.25 -6.37 18.47
C HIS A 46 -7.34 -7.34 19.66
N LYS A 47 -6.64 -8.48 19.60
CA LYS A 47 -6.55 -9.40 20.74
C LYS A 47 -5.88 -8.76 21.96
N MET A 48 -4.99 -7.80 21.76
CA MET A 48 -4.40 -6.99 22.83
C MET A 48 -5.31 -5.88 23.34
N GLY A 49 -6.55 -5.75 22.83
CA GLY A 49 -7.48 -4.68 23.19
C GLY A 49 -7.12 -3.32 22.59
N LYS A 50 -6.28 -3.26 21.55
CA LYS A 50 -5.92 -2.02 20.86
C LYS A 50 -6.99 -1.65 19.84
N SER A 51 -7.32 -0.36 19.77
CA SER A 51 -8.26 0.21 18.81
C SER A 51 -7.53 0.61 17.54
N VAL A 52 -7.26 -0.34 16.65
CA VAL A 52 -6.52 -0.08 15.41
C VAL A 52 -7.40 -0.15 14.16
N SER A 53 -7.14 0.73 13.18
CA SER A 53 -7.76 0.65 11.85
C SER A 53 -6.76 0.14 10.80
N LEU A 54 -7.27 -0.37 9.68
CA LEU A 54 -6.50 -0.78 8.51
C LEU A 54 -6.85 0.10 7.32
N ALA A 55 -5.86 0.68 6.67
CA ALA A 55 -6.09 1.57 5.54
C ALA A 55 -5.11 1.36 4.38
N SER A 56 -5.64 1.45 3.16
CA SER A 56 -4.89 1.45 1.89
C SER A 56 -5.71 2.22 0.87
N ALA A 57 -5.07 3.06 0.04
CA ALA A 57 -5.80 3.82 -0.98
C ALA A 57 -6.55 2.94 -2.00
N SER A 58 -6.10 1.69 -2.21
CA SER A 58 -6.88 0.70 -2.97
C SER A 58 -7.38 -0.42 -2.08
N LYS A 59 -8.53 -0.99 -2.46
CA LYS A 59 -9.08 -2.17 -1.78
C LYS A 59 -8.46 -3.44 -2.38
N PRO A 60 -7.70 -4.23 -1.59
CA PRO A 60 -7.15 -5.49 -2.08
C PRO A 60 -8.26 -6.51 -2.37
N THR A 61 -8.01 -7.41 -3.32
CA THR A 61 -9.00 -8.42 -3.76
C THR A 61 -8.65 -9.84 -3.30
N TYR A 62 -7.67 -9.99 -2.42
CA TYR A 62 -7.19 -11.30 -1.96
C TYR A 62 -8.13 -11.93 -0.93
N SER A 63 -8.27 -13.26 -0.95
CA SER A 63 -9.09 -14.01 0.01
C SER A 63 -8.30 -14.34 1.29
N LEU A 64 -8.06 -13.31 2.11
CA LEU A 64 -7.41 -13.41 3.43
C LEU A 64 -8.34 -12.90 4.52
N THR A 65 -8.24 -13.47 5.73
CA THR A 65 -9.07 -13.06 6.86
C THR A 65 -8.80 -11.57 7.18
N ALA A 66 -9.87 -10.82 7.49
CA ALA A 66 -9.85 -9.37 7.75
C ALA A 66 -9.48 -8.46 6.57
N THR A 67 -9.39 -8.98 5.34
CA THR A 67 -9.19 -8.11 4.15
C THR A 67 -10.35 -7.14 3.94
N ASP A 68 -11.57 -7.52 4.35
CA ASP A 68 -12.76 -6.66 4.33
C ASP A 68 -12.64 -5.44 5.27
N LYS A 69 -11.71 -5.46 6.23
CA LYS A 69 -11.46 -4.37 7.18
C LYS A 69 -10.57 -3.26 6.63
N ILE A 70 -9.93 -3.48 5.47
CA ILE A 70 -9.10 -2.45 4.83
C ILE A 70 -10.00 -1.37 4.24
N GLN A 71 -9.85 -0.15 4.76
CA GLN A 71 -10.61 1.02 4.34
C GLN A 71 -9.80 1.88 3.36
N ALA A 72 -10.49 2.55 2.44
CA ALA A 72 -9.86 3.43 1.45
C ALA A 72 -9.32 4.74 2.03
N GLN A 73 -9.75 5.09 3.25
CA GLN A 73 -9.44 6.35 3.92
C GLN A 73 -8.88 6.07 5.31
N LEU A 74 -8.10 7.04 5.82
CA LEU A 74 -7.60 6.99 7.18
C LEU A 74 -8.77 7.27 8.13
N THR A 75 -9.16 6.27 8.91
CA THR A 75 -10.13 6.44 10.00
C THR A 75 -9.42 6.27 11.32
N THR A 76 -9.70 7.18 12.26
CA THR A 76 -9.27 7.01 13.65
C THR A 76 -10.42 6.38 14.42
N SER A 77 -10.10 5.47 15.33
CA SER A 77 -11.05 4.67 16.12
C SER A 77 -11.67 5.45 17.29
N GLY A 78 -11.91 6.75 17.13
CA GLY A 78 -12.55 7.54 18.17
C GLY A 78 -14.05 7.29 18.28
N ASP A 79 -14.67 7.95 19.24
CA ASP A 79 -16.10 7.79 19.52
C ASP A 79 -16.98 8.76 18.70
N ASP A 80 -16.39 9.69 17.93
CA ASP A 80 -17.16 10.69 17.19
C ASP A 80 -17.75 10.05 15.93
N LEU A 81 -19.08 9.94 15.86
CA LEU A 81 -19.78 9.49 14.66
C LEU A 81 -19.70 10.56 13.56
N VAL A 82 -19.09 10.22 12.43
CA VAL A 82 -19.02 11.03 11.22
C VAL A 82 -20.02 10.51 10.18
N ILE A 83 -20.87 11.42 9.69
CA ILE A 83 -21.84 11.15 8.63
C ILE A 83 -21.41 11.95 7.40
N SER A 84 -21.10 11.27 6.30
CA SER A 84 -20.61 11.90 5.07
C SER A 84 -21.46 11.55 3.86
N PHE A 85 -21.57 12.48 2.91
CA PHE A 85 -22.28 12.32 1.66
C PHE A 85 -21.71 13.27 0.59
N PRO A 86 -21.91 13.01 -0.72
CA PRO A 86 -21.45 13.89 -1.77
C PRO A 86 -21.98 15.32 -1.60
N TYR A 87 -21.07 16.30 -1.68
CA TYR A 87 -21.37 17.71 -1.44
C TYR A 87 -20.96 18.56 -2.64
N SER A 88 -21.85 19.47 -3.05
CA SER A 88 -21.56 20.57 -3.96
C SER A 88 -21.62 21.88 -3.19
N GLU A 89 -20.73 22.82 -3.50
CA GLU A 89 -20.67 24.09 -2.79
C GLU A 89 -22.02 24.82 -2.81
N GLY A 90 -22.52 25.21 -1.63
CA GLY A 90 -23.80 25.89 -1.47
C GLY A 90 -25.05 25.00 -1.55
N ALA A 91 -24.89 23.67 -1.68
CA ALA A 91 -26.02 22.73 -1.79
C ALA A 91 -26.80 22.53 -0.49
N VAL A 92 -26.22 22.84 0.67
CA VAL A 92 -26.86 22.73 1.98
C VAL A 92 -27.35 24.11 2.42
N ASP A 93 -28.65 24.20 2.73
CA ASP A 93 -29.26 25.41 3.26
C ASP A 93 -29.19 25.45 4.79
N LYS A 94 -29.55 24.32 5.42
CA LYS A 94 -29.61 24.22 6.88
C LYS A 94 -29.18 22.83 7.36
N VAL A 95 -28.45 22.81 8.47
CA VAL A 95 -28.22 21.63 9.30
C VAL A 95 -28.90 21.87 10.64
N ASP A 96 -29.76 20.95 11.05
CA ASP A 96 -30.52 21.03 12.30
C ASP A 96 -30.54 19.66 12.99
N TYR A 97 -31.01 19.62 14.24
CA TYR A 97 -31.24 18.36 14.92
C TYR A 97 -32.51 18.40 15.77
N ASN A 98 -33.10 17.23 16.03
CA ASN A 98 -34.10 17.08 17.07
C ASN A 98 -33.96 15.71 17.76
N ILE A 99 -34.56 15.59 18.93
CA ILE A 99 -34.63 14.34 19.68
C ILE A 99 -36.09 13.89 19.70
N GLN A 100 -36.36 12.67 19.27
CA GLN A 100 -37.69 12.07 19.30
C GLN A 100 -37.63 10.70 19.98
N GLY A 101 -38.20 10.60 21.19
CA GLY A 101 -38.04 9.42 22.04
C GLY A 101 -36.56 9.18 22.34
N ASN A 102 -36.06 8.02 21.95
CA ASN A 102 -34.65 7.64 22.13
C ASN A 102 -33.78 7.91 20.89
N ASN A 103 -34.31 8.58 19.86
CA ASN A 103 -33.60 8.83 18.61
C ASN A 103 -33.10 10.27 18.53
N PHE A 104 -31.81 10.44 18.25
CA PHE A 104 -31.24 11.70 17.81
C PHE A 104 -31.34 11.78 16.28
N ASN A 105 -32.05 12.77 15.75
CA ASN A 105 -32.23 12.96 14.32
C ASN A 105 -31.40 14.15 13.84
N LEU A 106 -30.42 13.89 12.97
CA LEU A 106 -29.73 14.93 12.21
C LEU A 106 -30.54 15.25 10.95
N ILE A 107 -30.86 16.52 10.73
CA ILE A 107 -31.69 16.99 9.62
C ILE A 107 -30.82 17.85 8.69
N ILE A 108 -30.66 17.40 7.44
CA ILE A 108 -29.96 18.14 6.40
C ILE A 108 -30.99 18.65 5.39
N THR A 109 -31.14 19.97 5.29
CA THR A 109 -32.03 20.62 4.34
C THR A 109 -31.23 21.10 3.13
N PRO A 110 -31.48 20.57 1.92
CA PRO A 110 -30.84 21.07 0.71
C PRO A 110 -31.37 22.46 0.35
N ARG A 111 -30.53 23.28 -0.28
CA ARG A 111 -30.94 24.56 -0.85
C ARG A 111 -31.91 24.34 -2.00
N GLN A 112 -32.83 25.29 -2.19
CA GLN A 112 -33.77 25.28 -3.30
C GLN A 112 -33.03 25.12 -4.64
N GLY A 113 -33.50 24.21 -5.49
CA GLY A 113 -32.88 23.88 -6.78
C GLY A 113 -31.83 22.75 -6.72
N PHE A 114 -31.41 22.31 -5.54
CA PHE A 114 -30.54 21.14 -5.38
C PHE A 114 -31.34 19.87 -5.11
N PRO A 115 -30.85 18.69 -5.56
CA PRO A 115 -31.53 17.42 -5.29
C PRO A 115 -31.54 17.09 -3.80
N LYS A 116 -32.56 16.36 -3.36
CA LYS A 116 -32.57 15.75 -2.02
C LYS A 116 -31.41 14.77 -1.87
N LEU A 117 -30.93 14.60 -0.65
CA LEU A 117 -29.86 13.67 -0.34
C LEU A 117 -30.26 12.22 -0.68
N ASP A 118 -29.40 11.51 -1.41
CA ASP A 118 -29.54 10.07 -1.62
C ASP A 118 -29.05 9.31 -0.38
N THR A 119 -29.99 8.72 0.34
CA THR A 119 -29.72 7.89 1.54
C THR A 119 -28.74 6.74 1.27
N LYS A 120 -28.65 6.23 0.04
CA LYS A 120 -27.71 5.15 -0.33
C LYS A 120 -26.26 5.63 -0.43
N GLN A 121 -26.05 6.94 -0.54
CA GLN A 121 -24.73 7.56 -0.64
C GLN A 121 -24.23 8.12 0.69
N VAL A 122 -25.02 8.00 1.76
CA VAL A 122 -24.61 8.35 3.11
C VAL A 122 -23.66 7.28 3.64
N LYS A 123 -22.48 7.70 4.06
CA LYS A 123 -21.45 6.85 4.67
C LYS A 123 -21.28 7.23 6.13
N TYR A 124 -21.16 6.22 6.97
CA TYR A 124 -20.89 6.36 8.39
C TYR A 124 -19.45 5.92 8.67
N SER A 125 -18.75 6.71 9.46
CA SER A 125 -17.44 6.37 10.00
C SER A 125 -17.32 6.92 11.41
N TYR A 126 -16.26 6.54 12.12
CA TYR A 126 -15.90 7.16 13.38
C TYR A 126 -14.62 7.98 13.22
N ALA A 127 -14.48 9.04 14.01
CA ALA A 127 -13.33 9.93 14.06
C ALA A 127 -13.11 10.46 15.49
N GLY A 128 -12.22 11.43 15.67
CA GLY A 128 -11.98 12.07 16.96
C GLY A 128 -11.06 11.30 17.92
N GLY A 129 -10.67 10.08 17.54
CA GLY A 129 -9.78 9.26 18.35
C GLY A 129 -8.36 9.80 18.35
N VAL A 130 -7.68 9.76 19.50
CA VAL A 130 -6.26 10.11 19.57
C VAL A 130 -5.46 9.07 18.81
N LEU A 131 -4.98 9.41 17.61
CA LEU A 131 -4.02 8.55 16.94
C LEU A 131 -2.70 8.59 17.71
N ASN A 132 -2.32 7.51 18.40
CA ASN A 132 -1.07 7.44 19.16
C ASN A 132 0.10 7.05 18.25
N PHE A 133 -0.10 6.02 17.43
CA PHE A 133 0.94 5.51 16.52
C PHE A 133 0.39 5.21 15.13
N VAL A 134 1.28 5.24 14.15
CA VAL A 134 1.03 4.83 12.77
C VAL A 134 1.98 3.69 12.42
N ILE A 135 1.46 2.56 11.95
CA ILE A 135 2.28 1.45 11.46
C ILE A 135 2.23 1.46 9.92
N THR A 136 3.35 1.73 9.26
CA THR A 136 3.48 1.63 7.81
C THR A 136 4.08 0.28 7.44
N ILE A 137 3.43 -0.45 6.54
CA ILE A 137 3.83 -1.80 6.13
C ILE A 137 4.14 -1.80 4.63
N ASP A 138 5.28 -2.36 4.23
CA ASP A 138 5.68 -2.51 2.81
C ASP A 138 5.83 -1.17 2.05
N ALA A 139 6.20 -0.11 2.78
CA ALA A 139 6.35 1.24 2.25
C ALA A 139 7.80 1.73 2.44
N PRO A 140 8.56 1.97 1.35
CA PRO A 140 9.93 2.50 1.45
C PRO A 140 9.98 3.99 1.82
N THR A 141 8.90 4.74 1.58
CA THR A 141 8.74 6.16 1.93
C THR A 141 7.28 6.45 2.31
N LEU A 142 6.99 7.57 2.98
CA LEU A 142 5.59 7.99 3.23
C LEU A 142 4.80 8.21 1.94
N ASN A 143 5.45 8.70 0.88
CA ASN A 143 4.81 8.91 -0.42
C ASN A 143 4.34 7.60 -1.08
N SER A 144 4.89 6.44 -0.66
CA SER A 144 4.45 5.13 -1.14
C SER A 144 3.01 4.80 -0.72
N LEU A 145 2.46 5.48 0.29
CA LEU A 145 1.06 5.38 0.71
C LEU A 145 0.09 6.12 -0.22
N GLY A 146 0.60 6.95 -1.15
CA GLY A 146 -0.20 7.69 -2.12
C GLY A 146 -1.19 8.67 -1.48
N GLU A 147 -2.42 8.70 -2.00
CA GLU A 147 -3.50 9.59 -1.54
C GLU A 147 -3.80 9.44 -0.05
N LEU A 148 -3.57 8.25 0.51
CA LEU A 148 -3.76 8.00 1.94
C LEU A 148 -2.82 8.85 2.79
N TYR A 149 -1.62 9.18 2.33
CA TYR A 149 -0.71 10.09 3.01
C TYR A 149 -0.94 11.54 2.57
N THR A 150 -0.96 11.83 1.27
CA THR A 150 -1.02 13.22 0.77
C THR A 150 -2.29 13.96 1.18
N SER A 151 -3.41 13.24 1.35
CA SER A 151 -4.67 13.84 1.83
C SER A 151 -4.73 14.02 3.34
N ASN A 152 -3.76 13.46 4.07
CA ASN A 152 -3.81 13.24 5.52
C ASN A 152 -2.49 13.61 6.22
N GLU A 153 -1.58 14.37 5.60
CA GLU A 153 -0.23 14.62 6.11
C GLU A 153 -0.22 15.12 7.57
N LYS A 154 -1.17 15.98 7.93
CA LYS A 154 -1.34 16.51 9.29
C LYS A 154 -1.57 15.42 10.35
N GLN A 155 -2.17 14.30 9.98
CA GLN A 155 -2.43 13.18 10.89
C GLN A 155 -1.18 12.33 11.15
N PHE A 156 -0.14 12.43 10.30
CA PHE A 156 1.15 11.78 10.48
C PHE A 156 2.15 12.65 11.26
N GLN A 157 1.96 13.97 11.25
CA GLN A 157 2.84 14.91 11.95
C GLN A 157 2.78 14.73 13.47
N GLY A 158 3.95 14.63 14.10
CA GLY A 158 4.08 14.47 15.55
C GLY A 158 3.58 13.15 16.11
N LYS A 159 3.41 12.12 15.27
CA LYS A 159 3.02 10.76 15.68
C LYS A 159 4.21 9.81 15.69
N ASP A 160 4.14 8.80 16.54
CA ASP A 160 5.09 7.70 16.50
C ASP A 160 4.80 6.84 15.27
N ILE A 161 5.63 7.00 14.23
CA ILE A 161 5.57 6.21 13.02
C ILE A 161 6.47 4.98 13.18
N ILE A 162 5.89 3.79 13.07
CA ILE A 162 6.57 2.50 13.03
C ILE A 162 6.63 2.08 11.56
N ASN A 163 7.82 1.97 10.99
CA ASN A 163 8.02 1.51 9.61
C ASN A 163 8.49 0.05 9.60
N ILE A 164 7.65 -0.85 9.08
CA ILE A 164 7.94 -2.27 8.87
C ILE A 164 8.10 -2.50 7.37
N ASP A 165 9.33 -2.74 6.93
CA ASP A 165 9.63 -2.82 5.51
C ASP A 165 10.84 -3.69 5.20
N ARG A 166 11.01 -4.08 3.93
CA ARG A 166 12.18 -4.84 3.48
C ARG A 166 12.80 -4.31 2.20
N HIS A 167 12.33 -3.17 1.67
CA HIS A 167 12.88 -2.61 0.45
C HIS A 167 14.33 -2.16 0.65
N LEU A 168 15.17 -2.39 -0.35
CA LEU A 168 16.55 -1.89 -0.35
C LEU A 168 16.60 -0.35 -0.34
N THR A 169 15.58 0.29 -0.92
CA THR A 169 15.41 1.74 -1.11
C THR A 169 14.73 2.44 0.06
N ASN A 170 14.39 1.73 1.14
CA ASN A 170 13.70 2.31 2.29
C ASN A 170 14.49 3.50 2.88
N SER A 171 13.77 4.58 3.19
CA SER A 171 14.34 5.85 3.67
C SER A 171 14.39 6.00 5.19
N PHE A 172 14.00 4.97 5.96
CA PHE A 172 13.99 4.94 7.42
C PHE A 172 13.23 6.13 8.06
N PHE A 173 12.05 6.44 7.52
CA PHE A 173 11.28 7.64 7.88
C PHE A 173 10.50 7.52 9.20
N GLY A 174 10.43 6.32 9.79
CA GLY A 174 9.74 6.11 11.05
C GLY A 174 10.52 6.64 12.25
N SER A 175 9.79 6.93 13.33
CA SER A 175 10.36 7.05 14.69
C SER A 175 10.98 5.73 15.16
N VAL A 176 10.42 4.60 14.71
CA VAL A 176 10.95 3.25 14.87
C VAL A 176 10.96 2.57 13.50
N ASN A 177 12.13 2.12 13.06
CA ASN A 177 12.29 1.49 11.75
C ASN A 177 12.66 0.01 11.92
N TYR A 178 11.67 -0.87 11.77
CA TYR A 178 11.91 -2.30 11.68
C TYR A 178 12.07 -2.69 10.21
N VAL A 179 13.26 -2.44 9.68
CA VAL A 179 13.58 -2.69 8.27
C VAL A 179 14.58 -3.84 8.14
N ASN A 180 14.17 -4.94 7.51
CA ASN A 180 15.04 -6.10 7.29
C ASN A 180 15.12 -6.49 5.82
N LYS A 181 16.16 -5.98 5.15
CA LYS A 181 16.44 -6.20 3.73
C LYS A 181 16.76 -7.65 3.36
N THR A 182 17.11 -8.49 4.34
CA THR A 182 17.44 -9.91 4.10
C THR A 182 16.29 -10.86 4.42
N SER A 183 15.20 -10.38 5.04
CA SER A 183 14.00 -11.21 5.28
C SER A 183 13.41 -11.68 3.96
N SER A 184 12.79 -12.86 3.91
CA SER A 184 12.14 -13.41 2.70
C SER A 184 10.75 -12.82 2.44
N SER A 185 10.15 -12.21 3.48
CA SER A 185 8.81 -11.63 3.47
C SER A 185 8.63 -10.61 4.59
N ILE A 186 7.64 -9.74 4.46
CA ILE A 186 7.14 -8.91 5.57
C ILE A 186 6.38 -9.77 6.58
N SER A 187 5.72 -10.83 6.14
CA SER A 187 5.02 -11.78 7.02
C SER A 187 5.94 -12.47 8.04
N GLU A 188 7.18 -12.80 7.68
CA GLU A 188 8.20 -13.27 8.63
C GLU A 188 8.51 -12.22 9.71
N MET A 189 8.66 -10.96 9.30
CA MET A 189 8.94 -9.86 10.22
C MET A 189 7.77 -9.65 11.18
N VAL A 190 6.54 -9.68 10.67
CA VAL A 190 5.33 -9.56 11.50
C VAL A 190 5.12 -10.76 12.41
N LEU A 191 5.48 -11.98 12.00
CA LEU A 191 5.48 -13.14 12.90
C LEU A 191 6.40 -12.91 14.11
N LYS A 192 7.64 -12.47 13.87
CA LYS A 192 8.62 -12.15 14.93
C LYS A 192 8.09 -11.04 15.85
N LEU A 193 7.43 -10.03 15.29
CA LEU A 193 6.79 -8.96 16.06
C LEU A 193 5.62 -9.44 16.92
N LEU A 194 4.70 -10.24 16.37
CA LEU A 194 3.56 -10.77 17.14
C LEU A 194 4.03 -11.65 18.30
N GLN A 195 5.09 -12.44 18.07
CA GLN A 195 5.75 -13.23 19.11
C GLN A 195 6.42 -12.32 20.17
N SER A 196 7.11 -11.25 19.77
CA SER A 196 7.74 -10.32 20.72
C SER A 196 6.71 -9.54 21.54
N LEU A 197 5.52 -9.29 21.00
CA LEU A 197 4.40 -8.67 21.72
C LEU A 197 3.69 -9.65 22.67
N GLY A 198 4.01 -10.95 22.64
CA GLY A 198 3.34 -11.97 23.44
C GLY A 198 1.90 -12.26 22.99
N VAL A 199 1.57 -11.97 21.74
CA VAL A 199 0.23 -12.21 21.19
C VAL A 199 0.01 -13.69 20.91
N GLU A 200 -1.13 -14.23 21.33
CA GLU A 200 -1.56 -15.57 20.94
C GLU A 200 -2.01 -15.59 19.47
N ILE A 201 -1.14 -16.10 18.60
CA ILE A 201 -1.37 -16.23 17.17
C ILE A 201 -2.31 -17.42 16.91
N ASP A 202 -3.52 -17.14 16.42
CA ASP A 202 -4.47 -18.19 16.06
C ASP A 202 -4.30 -18.69 14.61
N ARG A 203 -5.17 -19.63 14.25
CA ARG A 203 -5.23 -20.24 12.92
C ARG A 203 -5.40 -19.24 11.78
N ASP A 204 -6.21 -18.21 11.95
CA ASP A 204 -6.49 -17.24 10.88
C ASP A 204 -5.29 -16.32 10.67
N MET A 205 -4.72 -15.81 11.76
CA MET A 205 -3.47 -15.06 11.73
C MET A 205 -2.34 -15.89 11.12
N ALA A 206 -2.20 -17.15 11.55
CA ALA A 206 -1.16 -18.05 11.05
C ALA A 206 -1.35 -18.37 9.56
N THR A 207 -2.60 -18.55 9.12
CA THR A 207 -2.94 -18.77 7.72
C THR A 207 -2.60 -17.56 6.87
N ASN A 208 -2.93 -16.34 7.33
CA ASN A 208 -2.56 -15.11 6.64
C ASN A 208 -1.05 -14.99 6.49
N LEU A 209 -0.29 -15.12 7.59
CA LEU A 209 1.18 -15.02 7.53
C LEU A 209 1.79 -16.10 6.62
N TYR A 210 1.31 -17.35 6.68
CA TYR A 210 1.78 -18.41 5.78
C TYR A 210 1.56 -18.03 4.31
N ALA A 211 0.36 -17.54 4.00
CA ALA A 211 -0.01 -17.08 2.66
C ALA A 211 0.92 -15.96 2.17
N GLY A 212 1.25 -14.99 3.02
CA GLY A 212 2.18 -13.92 2.68
C GLY A 212 3.60 -14.41 2.39
N ILE A 213 4.15 -15.28 3.24
CA ILE A 213 5.48 -15.90 3.02
C ILE A 213 5.48 -16.70 1.71
N ALA A 214 4.46 -17.53 1.48
CA ALA A 214 4.37 -18.33 0.26
C ALA A 214 4.29 -17.44 -0.99
N ALA A 215 3.55 -16.33 -0.94
CA ALA A 215 3.44 -15.41 -2.05
C ALA A 215 4.75 -14.66 -2.34
N SER A 216 5.42 -14.12 -1.33
CA SER A 216 6.66 -13.35 -1.50
C SER A 216 7.85 -14.20 -1.98
N THR A 217 7.84 -15.49 -1.64
CA THR A 217 8.92 -16.44 -1.95
C THR A 217 8.64 -17.28 -3.21
N ASN A 218 7.58 -16.98 -3.96
CA ASN A 218 7.13 -17.78 -5.08
C ASN A 218 7.00 -19.28 -4.70
N ASN A 219 6.23 -19.54 -3.65
CA ASN A 219 6.05 -20.84 -3.04
C ASN A 219 7.39 -21.50 -2.66
N PHE A 220 8.22 -20.74 -1.93
CA PHE A 220 9.51 -21.19 -1.40
C PHE A 220 10.58 -21.53 -2.44
N SER A 221 10.45 -21.06 -3.68
CA SER A 221 11.44 -21.27 -4.76
C SER A 221 12.38 -20.08 -4.96
N SER A 222 12.10 -18.93 -4.34
CA SER A 222 12.92 -17.72 -4.42
C SER A 222 14.27 -17.88 -3.72
N TYR A 223 15.31 -17.22 -4.22
CA TYR A 223 16.64 -17.15 -3.60
C TYR A 223 16.65 -16.49 -2.22
N SER A 224 15.60 -15.73 -1.88
CA SER A 224 15.46 -15.07 -0.57
C SER A 224 15.03 -16.02 0.54
N VAL A 225 14.71 -17.28 0.23
CA VAL A 225 14.32 -18.30 1.20
C VAL A 225 15.55 -18.72 2.01
N THR A 226 15.39 -18.80 3.33
CA THR A 226 16.44 -19.17 4.27
C THR A 226 15.95 -20.22 5.27
N ALA A 227 16.84 -20.67 6.17
CA ALA A 227 16.44 -21.55 7.28
C ALA A 227 15.35 -20.89 8.15
N ASP A 228 15.52 -19.60 8.49
CA ASP A 228 14.51 -18.78 9.21
C ASP A 228 13.14 -18.83 8.52
N THR A 229 13.10 -18.86 7.19
CA THR A 229 11.83 -18.96 6.42
C THR A 229 11.12 -20.27 6.70
N PHE A 230 11.84 -21.38 6.66
CA PHE A 230 11.26 -22.70 6.94
C PHE A 230 10.90 -22.86 8.43
N GLU A 231 11.65 -22.24 9.35
CA GLU A 231 11.30 -22.20 10.77
C GLU A 231 10.00 -21.41 11.03
N ALA A 232 9.85 -20.24 10.39
CA ALA A 232 8.63 -19.45 10.43
C ALA A 232 7.45 -20.26 9.88
N VAL A 233 7.60 -20.88 8.71
CA VAL A 233 6.56 -21.72 8.11
C VAL A 233 6.20 -22.92 8.99
N ALA A 234 7.19 -23.61 9.55
CA ALA A 234 6.96 -24.72 10.47
C ALA A 234 6.17 -24.27 11.71
N THR A 235 6.51 -23.11 12.26
CA THR A 235 5.78 -22.50 13.38
C THR A 235 4.33 -22.21 13.02
N LEU A 236 4.09 -21.57 11.88
CA LEU A 236 2.74 -21.24 11.41
C LEU A 236 1.88 -22.48 11.16
N LEU A 237 2.48 -23.54 10.60
CA LEU A 237 1.79 -24.83 10.39
C LEU A 237 1.44 -25.50 11.73
N ARG A 238 2.30 -25.42 12.75
CA ARG A 238 1.98 -25.91 14.10
C ARG A 238 0.82 -25.13 14.74
N LEU A 239 0.71 -23.83 14.43
CA LEU A 239 -0.41 -22.98 14.84
C LEU A 239 -1.68 -23.19 13.99
N GLY A 240 -1.67 -24.16 13.08
CA GLY A 240 -2.85 -24.57 12.31
C GLY A 240 -3.04 -23.85 10.97
N ALA A 241 -2.03 -23.12 10.49
CA ALA A 241 -2.08 -22.44 9.19
C ALA A 241 -2.53 -23.40 8.06
N VAL A 242 -3.49 -22.95 7.26
CA VAL A 242 -3.99 -23.71 6.12
C VAL A 242 -3.32 -23.24 4.84
N LYS A 243 -2.85 -24.19 4.03
CA LYS A 243 -2.34 -23.92 2.68
C LYS A 243 -3.52 -23.55 1.76
N LYS A 244 -3.93 -22.28 1.77
CA LYS A 244 -4.91 -21.75 0.83
C LYS A 244 -4.21 -21.31 -0.45
N THR A 245 -4.73 -21.70 -1.59
CA THR A 245 -4.34 -21.11 -2.88
C THR A 245 -4.90 -19.69 -2.92
N ILE A 246 -4.02 -18.69 -2.93
CA ILE A 246 -4.43 -17.29 -3.05
C ILE A 246 -4.78 -17.04 -4.52
N GLY A 247 -6.01 -17.38 -4.90
CA GLY A 247 -6.54 -17.01 -6.20
C GLY A 247 -6.94 -15.53 -6.23
N ARG A 248 -6.66 -14.82 -7.33
CA ARG A 248 -7.46 -13.64 -7.66
C ARG A 248 -8.92 -14.09 -7.82
N PRO A 249 -9.91 -13.30 -7.38
CA PRO A 249 -11.32 -13.64 -7.61
C PRO A 249 -11.54 -13.86 -9.12
N PRO A 250 -12.37 -14.83 -9.50
CA PRO A 250 -12.62 -15.12 -10.91
C PRO A 250 -13.11 -13.85 -11.60
N GLN A 251 -12.35 -13.38 -12.60
CA GLN A 251 -12.83 -12.29 -13.46
C GLN A 251 -14.08 -12.78 -14.20
N PRO A 252 -15.10 -11.92 -14.41
CA PRO A 252 -16.19 -12.27 -15.29
C PRO A 252 -15.59 -12.59 -16.65
N ARG A 253 -15.71 -13.85 -17.11
CA ARG A 253 -15.31 -14.20 -18.47
C ARG A 253 -16.22 -13.42 -19.41
N GLY A 254 -15.69 -12.35 -20.01
CA GLY A 254 -16.31 -11.74 -21.17
C GLY A 254 -16.42 -12.80 -22.26
N PHE A 255 -17.61 -13.01 -22.80
CA PHE A 255 -17.79 -13.80 -24.01
C PHE A 255 -16.94 -13.16 -25.13
N GLN A 256 -15.84 -13.79 -25.49
CA GLN A 256 -15.13 -13.44 -26.73
C GLN A 256 -15.90 -14.09 -27.89
N PRO A 257 -16.36 -13.31 -28.89
CA PRO A 257 -16.85 -13.90 -30.14
C PRO A 257 -15.71 -14.65 -30.82
N GLN A 258 -15.96 -15.89 -31.27
CA GLN A 258 -14.96 -16.65 -32.02
C GLN A 258 -14.59 -15.90 -33.31
N PRO A 259 -13.30 -15.76 -33.65
CA PRO A 259 -12.90 -15.21 -34.94
C PRO A 259 -13.32 -16.16 -36.07
N GLN A 260 -14.04 -15.64 -37.05
CA GLN A 260 -14.35 -16.36 -38.29
C GLN A 260 -13.04 -16.70 -39.03
N MET A 261 -12.83 -17.99 -39.30
CA MET A 261 -11.71 -18.47 -40.11
C MET A 261 -11.88 -18.01 -41.56
N ASN A 262 -10.93 -17.23 -42.07
CA ASN A 262 -10.77 -17.00 -43.50
C ASN A 262 -9.85 -18.09 -44.08
N PRO A 263 -10.21 -18.76 -45.19
CA PRO A 263 -9.32 -19.71 -45.84
C PRO A 263 -8.31 -18.97 -46.72
N SER A 264 -7.02 -18.98 -46.32
CA SER A 264 -5.92 -18.44 -47.13
C SER A 264 -5.44 -19.46 -48.16
N PHE A 265 -5.42 -19.06 -49.43
CA PHE A 265 -4.77 -19.77 -50.54
C PHE A 265 -3.24 -19.78 -50.36
N ASN A 266 -2.63 -20.93 -50.61
CA ASN A 266 -1.21 -21.20 -50.40
C ASN A 266 -0.43 -21.05 -51.73
N SER A 267 0.66 -20.28 -51.73
CA SER A 267 1.64 -20.22 -52.84
C SER A 267 2.97 -20.81 -52.35
N PRO A 268 3.61 -21.74 -53.08
CA PRO A 268 4.84 -22.38 -52.59
C PRO A 268 6.09 -21.53 -52.84
N GLN A 269 6.96 -21.46 -51.84
CA GLN A 269 8.29 -20.82 -51.87
C GLN A 269 9.39 -21.91 -51.98
N PRO A 270 10.47 -21.71 -52.78
CA PRO A 270 11.52 -22.70 -52.92
C PRO A 270 12.51 -22.71 -51.74
N SER A 271 12.92 -23.92 -51.35
CA SER A 271 13.78 -24.28 -50.22
C SER A 271 15.27 -24.00 -50.45
N GLN A 272 15.95 -23.35 -49.48
CA GLN A 272 17.41 -23.27 -49.40
C GLN A 272 17.94 -24.11 -48.22
N PHE A 273 18.98 -24.91 -48.47
CA PHE A 273 19.68 -25.74 -47.48
C PHE A 273 20.74 -24.93 -46.70
N PRO A 274 21.06 -25.29 -45.43
CA PRO A 274 22.11 -24.61 -44.66
C PRO A 274 23.51 -25.22 -44.88
N GLN A 275 24.56 -24.38 -44.89
CA GLN A 275 25.96 -24.82 -44.81
C GLN A 275 26.58 -24.64 -43.40
N PRO A 276 27.61 -25.43 -43.02
CA PRO A 276 28.21 -25.40 -41.68
C PRO A 276 29.34 -24.37 -41.50
N ARG A 277 29.52 -23.93 -40.24
CA ARG A 277 30.52 -22.95 -39.79
C ARG A 277 31.91 -23.57 -39.57
N PHE A 278 32.96 -22.82 -39.92
CA PHE A 278 34.33 -23.03 -39.42
C PHE A 278 34.82 -21.80 -38.65
N ASN A 279 35.48 -22.08 -37.52
CA ASN A 279 36.05 -21.15 -36.55
C ASN A 279 37.55 -20.98 -36.84
N ASN A 280 38.09 -19.75 -36.85
CA ASN A 280 39.53 -19.47 -36.76
C ASN A 280 39.75 -18.07 -36.16
N GLN A 281 40.37 -18.03 -34.97
CA GLN A 281 41.06 -16.88 -34.36
C GLN A 281 42.52 -16.85 -34.88
N PRO A 282 43.29 -15.74 -34.85
CA PRO A 282 43.73 -15.11 -33.58
C PRO A 282 43.93 -13.57 -33.58
N ASP A 283 44.25 -13.08 -32.38
CA ASP A 283 44.46 -11.71 -31.88
C ASP A 283 45.39 -10.81 -32.71
N MET A 284 45.22 -9.47 -32.61
CA MET A 284 46.33 -8.50 -32.40
C MET A 284 45.88 -7.01 -32.29
N VAL A 285 46.21 -6.43 -31.12
CA VAL A 285 46.74 -5.09 -30.76
C VAL A 285 46.07 -3.76 -31.21
N THR A 286 45.78 -2.90 -30.23
CA THR A 286 45.45 -1.46 -30.30
C THR A 286 46.67 -0.55 -30.57
N PRO A 287 46.47 0.69 -31.06
CA PRO A 287 46.90 1.82 -30.23
C PRO A 287 45.96 3.05 -30.21
N ILE A 288 46.19 3.85 -29.16
CA ILE A 288 45.55 5.10 -28.72
C ILE A 288 46.03 6.29 -29.55
N GLU A 289 45.15 7.25 -29.85
CA GLU A 289 45.57 8.66 -29.97
C GLU A 289 44.46 9.64 -29.58
N GLN A 290 44.86 10.65 -28.81
CA GLN A 290 44.05 11.67 -28.13
C GLN A 290 43.82 12.92 -29.02
N VAL A 291 43.08 13.87 -28.44
CA VAL A 291 43.21 15.34 -28.56
C VAL A 291 42.07 16.06 -29.31
N GLU A 292 41.07 16.45 -28.52
CA GLU A 292 40.67 17.86 -28.25
C GLU A 292 40.41 18.83 -29.42
N LYS A 293 39.19 19.36 -29.49
CA LYS A 293 38.92 20.82 -29.64
C LYS A 293 37.44 21.18 -29.42
N GLU A 294 37.26 22.21 -28.62
CA GLU A 294 35.99 22.83 -28.16
C GLU A 294 35.70 24.13 -29.00
N PRO A 295 34.70 25.00 -28.68
CA PRO A 295 33.46 25.23 -29.45
C PRO A 295 33.27 26.67 -30.02
N LYS A 296 32.27 26.88 -30.91
CA LYS A 296 31.60 28.18 -31.24
C LYS A 296 30.18 27.86 -31.79
N GLY A 297 29.03 28.29 -31.24
CA GLY A 297 28.46 29.64 -31.13
C GLY A 297 27.98 30.12 -32.52
N ALA A 298 26.76 30.60 -32.82
CA ALA A 298 25.47 30.86 -32.16
C ALA A 298 24.43 31.05 -33.29
N ASP A 299 23.14 30.76 -33.08
CA ASP A 299 22.02 31.44 -33.76
C ASP A 299 20.69 31.20 -33.01
N ALA A 300 19.85 32.23 -32.99
CA ALA A 300 18.74 32.42 -32.06
C ALA A 300 17.35 32.30 -32.72
N GLN A 301 16.31 32.38 -31.87
CA GLN A 301 14.85 32.63 -32.11
C GLN A 301 13.97 31.36 -32.27
N THR A 302 12.86 31.12 -31.56
CA THR A 302 11.99 31.92 -30.65
C THR A 302 11.16 30.97 -29.75
N PRO A 303 10.75 31.32 -28.51
CA PRO A 303 9.83 30.53 -27.68
C PRO A 303 8.36 30.96 -27.84
N GLN A 304 7.43 29.99 -27.89
CA GLN A 304 5.98 30.23 -27.94
C GLN A 304 5.33 29.84 -26.61
N ASP A 305 5.01 30.85 -25.80
CA ASP A 305 4.40 30.75 -24.47
C ASP A 305 3.06 31.49 -24.52
N TRP A 306 1.91 30.78 -24.56
CA TRP A 306 0.59 31.44 -24.75
C TRP A 306 -0.59 30.87 -23.95
N LEU A 307 -0.37 30.13 -22.86
CA LEU A 307 -1.50 29.59 -22.07
C LEU A 307 -1.33 29.68 -20.55
N LYS A 308 -1.11 30.89 -20.00
CA LYS A 308 -1.35 31.17 -18.57
C LYS A 308 -1.98 32.55 -18.33
N PRO A 309 -3.17 32.64 -17.71
CA PRO A 309 -3.72 33.91 -17.25
C PRO A 309 -3.02 34.40 -15.97
N LYS A 310 -2.72 35.71 -15.91
CA LYS A 310 -2.13 36.42 -14.77
C LYS A 310 -3.22 36.90 -13.80
N ILE A 311 -3.07 36.58 -12.52
CA ILE A 311 -3.89 37.12 -11.42
C ILE A 311 -3.21 38.39 -10.89
N PHE A 312 -3.89 39.53 -10.97
CA PHE A 312 -3.47 40.78 -10.30
C PHE A 312 -3.89 40.73 -8.83
N LYS A 313 -2.94 40.93 -7.91
CA LYS A 313 -3.21 41.34 -6.52
C LYS A 313 -3.15 42.85 -6.45
N GLY A 314 -4.28 43.50 -6.18
CA GLY A 314 -4.31 44.92 -5.84
C GLY A 314 -3.73 45.14 -4.45
N GLY A 315 -2.64 45.90 -4.37
CA GLY A 315 -2.12 46.44 -3.11
C GLY A 315 -2.91 47.70 -2.74
N GLY A 316 -3.63 47.65 -1.63
CA GLY A 316 -4.20 48.83 -0.97
C GLY A 316 -3.21 49.36 0.04
N GLY A 317 -2.61 50.50 -0.27
CA GLY A 317 -1.83 51.31 0.66
C GLY A 317 -2.73 52.26 1.46
N LEU A 318 -2.31 52.47 2.71
CA LEU A 318 -2.77 53.37 3.77
C LEU A 318 -3.33 54.73 3.34
N VAL A 319 -4.42 55.13 4.01
CA VAL A 319 -4.56 56.42 4.74
C VAL A 319 -5.27 56.13 6.06
#